data_AF-B4FK76-F1
#
_entry.id   AF-B4FK76-F1
#
_cell.length_a   1.000
_cell.length_b   1.000
_cell.length_c   1.000
_cell.angle_alpha   90.00
_cell.angle_beta   90.00
_cell.angle_gamma   90.00
#
_symmetry.space_group_name_H-M   'P 1'
#
loop_
_entity.id
_entity.type
_entity.pdbx_description
1 polymer ?
#
loop_
_entity_poly.entity_id
_entity_poly.type
_entity_poly.pdbx_seq_one_letter_code
_entity_poly.pdbx_strand_id
1 'polypeptide(L)'
;MDSYGQKKDLWSPLPYQGWKPCLTPSVSHKLPLEPSGYIQVFLDGGLNQQRMGICDAIAVAKILNATLVIPHLEVNPVWKDSSSFEEIFDVDHFINSLKDEVSIIKVLPKEFSWSTREYYGTGIRATRIKTAPLHASANWYLENVSPILQSYGIVAIAPFSHRLAFDDLPVDLQRLRCKVNFQALVFRSHIISLGETLVKRLRSPVRVHSSKSIHQVVGDTNQAEKYAVLHLRFDKDMAAHSACDFGGGRAEQLALAKYRQVIWQGRVLNSQLTDEELRNTGRCPLTPEEIGLLLVALGFDNRTRLYLASHKVYGGEARISSLRKLFPLMEDKRSLASEDELANVEGKASVLAALDYYISMHSDIFISASPGNMHNALVAHRSYENLKTIRPNMALLGRTFANKSMEWPEFQQVVQAGHKGRYGQIRLRKATQSIYTYPAPDCMCQG
;
A
#
# COMPACT_ATOMS: atom_id res chain seq x y z
N MET A 1 12.22 -32.41 11.79
CA MET A 1 10.92 -31.79 12.17
C MET A 1 9.95 -32.10 11.05
N ASP A 2 8.94 -32.93 11.32
CA ASP A 2 8.02 -33.43 10.29
C ASP A 2 7.20 -32.31 9.63
N SER A 3 6.86 -32.49 8.34
CA SER A 3 6.12 -31.53 7.52
C SER A 3 4.74 -31.16 8.10
N TYR A 4 4.18 -32.01 8.96
CA TYR A 4 2.94 -31.75 9.70
C TYR A 4 3.08 -30.67 10.79
N GLY A 5 4.25 -30.56 11.44
CA GLY A 5 4.53 -29.52 12.46
C GLY A 5 4.71 -28.13 11.84
N GLN A 6 5.30 -28.06 10.64
CA GLN A 6 5.52 -26.82 9.89
C GLN A 6 4.22 -26.17 9.40
N LYS A 7 3.21 -26.97 9.01
CA LYS A 7 1.91 -26.45 8.52
C LYS A 7 1.03 -25.85 9.61
N LYS A 8 1.06 -26.39 10.84
CA LYS A 8 0.32 -25.81 11.99
C LYS A 8 0.87 -24.43 12.38
N ASP A 9 2.19 -24.23 12.24
CA ASP A 9 2.84 -22.96 12.57
C ASP A 9 2.50 -21.84 11.54
N LEU A 10 2.47 -22.16 10.24
CA LEU A 10 2.24 -21.18 9.17
C LEU A 10 0.93 -20.40 9.36
N TRP A 11 -0.17 -21.07 9.70
CA TRP A 11 -1.50 -20.46 9.82
C TRP A 11 -1.89 -20.05 11.24
N SER A 12 -1.01 -20.26 12.23
CA SER A 12 -1.26 -19.78 13.60
C SER A 12 -1.22 -18.25 13.65
N PRO A 13 -2.06 -17.56 14.43
CA PRO A 13 -1.93 -16.12 14.63
C PRO A 13 -0.54 -15.73 15.13
N LEU A 14 -0.13 -14.47 14.91
CA LEU A 14 1.09 -13.98 15.55
C LEU A 14 0.90 -13.95 17.07
N PRO A 15 1.89 -14.40 17.86
CA PRO A 15 1.86 -14.20 19.30
C PRO A 15 1.87 -12.70 19.61
N TYR A 16 1.38 -12.32 20.78
CA TYR A 16 1.50 -10.95 21.25
C TYR A 16 2.98 -10.55 21.36
N GLN A 17 3.34 -9.43 20.74
CA GLN A 17 4.74 -9.01 20.60
C GLN A 17 5.16 -7.92 21.61
N GLY A 18 4.31 -7.60 22.59
CA GLY A 18 4.59 -6.55 23.58
C GLY A 18 4.29 -5.13 23.11
N TRP A 19 3.61 -4.96 21.98
CA TRP A 19 3.25 -3.65 21.43
C TRP A 19 1.76 -3.54 21.17
N LYS A 20 1.20 -2.35 21.37
CA LYS A 20 -0.19 -2.00 21.05
C LYS A 20 -0.26 -0.61 20.42
N PRO A 21 -1.31 -0.30 19.64
CA PRO A 21 -1.60 1.07 19.21
C PRO A 21 -1.45 2.11 20.34
N CYS A 22 -0.63 3.15 20.13
CA CYS A 22 -0.60 4.31 21.02
C CYS A 22 -1.76 5.24 20.69
N LEU A 23 -2.89 5.14 21.40
CA LEU A 23 -4.04 6.02 21.19
C LEU A 23 -4.22 7.07 22.30
N THR A 24 -3.19 7.30 23.11
CA THR A 24 -3.27 8.39 24.09
C THR A 24 -3.48 9.70 23.34
N PRO A 25 -4.56 10.45 23.67
CA PRO A 25 -4.74 11.79 23.13
C PRO A 25 -3.46 12.57 23.40
N SER A 26 -2.92 13.24 22.38
CA SER A 26 -1.99 14.32 22.69
C SER A 26 -2.74 15.27 23.62
N VAL A 27 -2.04 15.80 24.63
CA VAL A 27 -2.62 16.83 25.50
C VAL A 27 -3.24 17.85 24.56
N SER A 28 -4.56 18.05 24.65
CA SER A 28 -5.32 18.92 23.75
C SER A 28 -4.70 20.32 23.82
N HIS A 29 -3.80 20.59 22.89
CA HIS A 29 -3.40 21.95 22.59
C HIS A 29 -4.58 22.50 21.80
N LYS A 30 -5.42 23.31 22.47
CA LYS A 30 -6.51 24.03 21.81
C LYS A 30 -5.97 24.59 20.50
N LEU A 31 -6.68 24.31 19.41
CA LEU A 31 -6.38 24.91 18.11
C LEU A 31 -6.21 26.43 18.31
N PRO A 32 -5.18 27.04 17.71
CA PRO A 32 -5.02 28.49 17.75
C PRO A 32 -6.30 29.17 17.28
N LEU A 33 -6.67 30.28 17.94
CA LEU A 33 -7.96 30.94 17.74
C LEU A 33 -8.20 31.38 16.28
N GLU A 34 -7.13 31.68 15.53
CA GLU A 34 -7.21 32.10 14.13
C GLU A 34 -6.14 31.38 13.28
N PRO A 35 -6.52 30.59 12.27
CA PRO A 35 -5.58 29.96 11.34
C PRO A 35 -4.96 31.00 10.39
N SER A 36 -3.69 30.80 10.02
CA SER A 36 -2.91 31.74 9.20
C SER A 36 -3.36 31.85 7.73
N GLY A 37 -4.27 30.99 7.28
CA GLY A 37 -4.76 30.91 5.90
C GLY A 37 -5.12 29.48 5.47
N TYR A 38 -5.20 29.26 4.15
CA TYR A 38 -5.57 27.98 3.55
C TYR A 38 -4.40 27.31 2.81
N ILE A 39 -4.23 26.01 3.02
CA ILE A 39 -3.29 25.19 2.26
C ILE A 39 -4.03 24.20 1.37
N GLN A 40 -3.65 24.15 0.10
CA GLN A 40 -4.05 23.12 -0.86
C GLN A 40 -2.86 22.23 -1.20
N VAL A 41 -3.10 20.93 -1.29
CA VAL A 41 -2.11 19.95 -1.75
C VAL A 41 -2.65 19.18 -2.95
N PHE A 42 -1.79 18.97 -3.94
CA PHE A 42 -2.12 18.26 -5.18
C PHE A 42 -1.29 16.97 -5.26
N LEU A 43 -1.89 15.88 -4.78
CA LEU A 43 -1.22 14.63 -4.46
C LEU A 43 -0.95 13.78 -5.70
N ASP A 44 0.33 13.52 -5.98
CA ASP A 44 0.77 12.65 -7.06
C ASP A 44 0.91 11.17 -6.64
N GLY A 45 1.11 10.30 -7.63
CA GLY A 45 1.33 8.87 -7.43
C GLY A 45 0.05 8.05 -7.46
N GLY A 46 0.12 6.82 -6.95
CA GLY A 46 -1.06 5.94 -6.80
C GLY A 46 -1.62 6.02 -5.39
N LEU A 47 -2.78 5.41 -5.15
CA LEU A 47 -3.53 5.48 -3.89
C LEU A 47 -2.64 5.41 -2.64
N ASN A 48 -1.80 4.38 -2.51
CA ASN A 48 -1.00 4.19 -1.30
C ASN A 48 0.12 5.22 -1.13
N GLN A 49 0.57 5.86 -2.21
CA GLN A 49 1.48 7.02 -2.14
C GLN A 49 0.72 8.28 -1.71
N GLN A 50 -0.46 8.49 -2.29
CA GLN A 50 -1.35 9.60 -1.94
C GLN A 50 -1.76 9.51 -0.46
N ARG A 51 -2.06 8.31 0.08
CA ARG A 51 -2.29 8.09 1.53
C ARG A 51 -1.17 8.65 2.40
N MET A 52 0.09 8.35 2.08
CA MET A 52 1.24 8.88 2.81
C MET A 52 1.35 10.40 2.67
N GLY A 53 1.08 10.94 1.47
CA GLY A 53 1.06 12.38 1.25
C GLY A 53 -0.07 13.10 2.01
N ILE A 54 -1.25 12.49 2.18
CA ILE A 54 -2.33 13.06 3.01
C ILE A 54 -1.88 13.19 4.47
N CYS A 55 -1.20 12.17 4.99
CA CYS A 55 -0.67 12.19 6.34
C CYS A 55 0.36 13.32 6.53
N ASP A 56 1.25 13.53 5.55
CA ASP A 56 2.20 14.64 5.54
C ASP A 56 1.50 16.00 5.40
N ALA A 57 0.45 16.10 4.58
CA ALA A 57 -0.30 17.33 4.38
C ALA A 57 -0.97 17.82 5.67
N ILE A 58 -1.55 16.90 6.45
CA ILE A 58 -2.11 17.22 7.78
C ILE A 58 -1.02 17.72 8.72
N ALA A 59 0.14 17.04 8.78
CA ALA A 59 1.25 17.48 9.61
C ALA A 59 1.79 18.85 9.19
N VAL A 60 1.92 19.11 7.89
CA VAL A 60 2.34 20.41 7.34
C VAL A 60 1.33 21.50 7.66
N ALA A 61 0.02 21.24 7.53
CA ALA A 61 -1.01 22.18 7.92
C ALA A 61 -0.91 22.53 9.42
N LYS A 62 -0.64 21.54 10.29
CA LYS A 62 -0.41 21.79 11.72
C LYS A 62 0.86 22.61 11.99
N ILE A 63 1.96 22.31 11.30
CA ILE A 63 3.23 23.08 11.40
C ILE A 63 3.00 24.56 11.05
N LEU A 64 2.21 24.83 10.03
CA LEU A 64 1.95 26.18 9.52
C LEU A 64 0.80 26.91 10.23
N ASN A 65 0.12 26.25 11.18
CA ASN A 65 -1.14 26.71 11.75
C ASN A 65 -2.15 27.13 10.65
N ALA A 66 -2.36 26.28 9.65
CA ALA A 66 -3.17 26.56 8.47
C ALA A 66 -4.40 25.65 8.42
N THR A 67 -5.47 26.13 7.76
CA THR A 67 -6.63 25.30 7.41
C THR A 67 -6.30 24.48 6.16
N LEU A 68 -6.41 23.16 6.25
CA LEU A 68 -6.23 22.27 5.10
C LEU A 68 -7.52 22.20 4.28
N VAL A 69 -7.42 22.43 2.97
CA VAL A 69 -8.49 22.06 2.03
C VAL A 69 -8.37 20.57 1.72
N ILE A 70 -9.50 19.85 1.61
CA ILE A 70 -9.51 18.43 1.24
C ILE A 70 -8.51 18.15 0.10
N PRO A 71 -7.55 17.24 0.29
CA PRO A 71 -6.48 17.01 -0.68
C PRO A 71 -6.99 16.66 -2.07
N HIS A 72 -6.44 17.30 -3.10
CA HIS A 72 -6.74 16.97 -4.49
C HIS A 72 -5.88 15.78 -4.94
N LEU A 73 -6.49 14.75 -5.51
CA LEU A 73 -5.78 13.57 -6.04
C LEU A 73 -5.49 13.78 -7.53
N GLU A 74 -4.21 13.88 -7.92
CA GLU A 74 -3.84 14.00 -9.32
C GLU A 74 -4.08 12.71 -10.09
N VAL A 75 -4.51 12.85 -11.35
CA VAL A 75 -4.63 11.72 -12.27
C VAL A 75 -3.25 11.17 -12.59
N ASN A 76 -3.04 9.90 -12.23
CA ASN A 76 -1.78 9.24 -12.50
C ASN A 76 -1.64 8.87 -14.00
N PRO A 77 -0.50 9.15 -14.66
CA PRO A 77 -0.32 8.85 -16.09
C PRO A 77 -0.34 7.35 -16.44
N VAL A 78 -0.04 6.47 -15.47
CA VAL A 78 0.00 5.01 -15.65
C VAL A 78 -1.40 4.42 -15.53
N TRP A 79 -2.08 4.69 -14.41
CA TRP A 79 -3.38 4.09 -14.09
C TRP A 79 -4.57 4.89 -14.62
N LYS A 80 -4.35 6.15 -15.03
CA LYS A 80 -5.36 7.07 -15.59
C LYS A 80 -6.64 7.16 -14.74
N ASP A 81 -6.48 7.02 -13.44
CA ASP A 81 -7.57 7.08 -12.47
C ASP A 81 -7.87 8.53 -12.11
N SER A 82 -9.13 8.91 -12.23
CA SER A 82 -9.64 10.25 -11.89
C SER A 82 -10.49 10.26 -10.63
N SER A 83 -10.39 9.22 -9.79
CA SER A 83 -11.18 9.12 -8.56
C SER A 83 -10.79 10.25 -7.62
N SER A 84 -11.78 10.97 -7.10
CA SER A 84 -11.57 12.05 -6.14
C SER A 84 -11.32 11.50 -4.73
N PHE A 85 -10.87 12.37 -3.81
CA PHE A 85 -10.69 12.01 -2.40
C PHE A 85 -11.98 11.47 -1.80
N GLU A 86 -13.11 12.12 -2.06
CA GLU A 86 -14.43 11.77 -1.57
C GLU A 86 -15.00 10.49 -2.18
N GLU A 87 -14.57 10.08 -3.38
CA GLU A 87 -14.93 8.77 -3.93
C GLU A 87 -14.23 7.61 -3.21
N ILE A 88 -13.07 7.87 -2.58
CA ILE A 88 -12.25 6.83 -1.94
C ILE A 88 -12.40 6.83 -0.43
N PHE A 89 -12.39 8.01 0.21
CA PHE A 89 -12.36 8.17 1.66
C PHE A 89 -13.64 8.82 2.19
N ASP A 90 -14.02 8.43 3.41
CA ASP A 90 -15.09 9.09 4.16
C ASP A 90 -14.62 10.48 4.64
N VAL A 91 -15.10 11.53 3.97
CA VAL A 91 -14.72 12.92 4.22
C VAL A 91 -15.19 13.38 5.60
N ASP A 92 -16.39 13.00 6.02
CA ASP A 92 -16.96 13.48 7.28
C ASP A 92 -16.25 12.82 8.47
N HIS A 93 -15.95 11.52 8.35
CA HIS A 93 -15.10 10.82 9.32
C HIS A 93 -13.69 11.42 9.38
N PHE A 94 -13.09 11.73 8.23
CA PHE A 94 -11.75 12.33 8.16
C PHE A 94 -11.69 13.69 8.87
N ILE A 95 -12.65 14.58 8.60
CA ILE A 95 -12.75 15.90 9.24
C ILE A 95 -13.01 15.76 10.74
N ASN A 96 -14.01 14.96 11.13
CA ASN A 96 -14.39 14.82 12.55
C ASN A 96 -13.28 14.16 13.39
N SER A 97 -12.53 13.21 12.82
CA SER A 97 -11.42 12.54 13.50
C SER A 97 -10.26 13.50 13.81
N LEU A 98 -10.13 14.59 13.06
CA LEU A 98 -8.98 15.51 13.10
C LEU A 98 -9.35 16.92 13.58
N LYS A 99 -10.62 17.16 13.92
CA LYS A 99 -11.17 18.50 14.26
C LYS A 99 -10.46 19.22 15.41
N ASP A 100 -9.86 18.48 16.35
CA ASP A 100 -9.16 19.05 17.49
C ASP A 100 -7.66 19.26 17.21
N GLU A 101 -7.18 18.83 16.04
CA GLU A 101 -5.75 18.79 15.67
C GLU A 101 -5.42 19.73 14.52
N VAL A 102 -6.29 19.80 13.50
CA VAL A 102 -6.16 20.65 12.30
C VAL A 102 -7.55 21.03 11.79
N SER A 103 -7.74 22.30 11.43
CA SER A 103 -8.95 22.75 10.72
C SER A 103 -8.94 22.25 9.28
N ILE A 104 -10.03 21.61 8.85
CA ILE A 104 -10.17 21.03 7.51
C ILE A 104 -11.48 21.47 6.87
N ILE A 105 -11.42 21.94 5.63
CA ILE A 105 -12.60 22.36 4.86
C ILE A 105 -12.72 21.62 3.53
N LYS A 106 -13.95 21.41 3.07
CA LYS A 106 -14.26 20.74 1.80
C LYS A 106 -14.01 21.63 0.59
N VAL A 107 -14.42 22.89 0.69
CA VAL A 107 -14.39 23.87 -0.41
C VAL A 107 -13.79 25.16 0.09
N LEU A 108 -12.96 25.80 -0.73
CA LEU A 108 -12.37 27.09 -0.42
C LEU A 108 -13.43 28.19 -0.26
N PRO A 109 -13.14 29.23 0.55
CA PRO A 109 -13.91 30.46 0.54
C PRO A 109 -13.98 31.11 -0.84
N LYS A 110 -15.02 31.91 -1.08
CA LYS A 110 -15.34 32.47 -2.40
C LYS A 110 -14.23 33.36 -2.95
N GLU A 111 -13.53 34.09 -2.09
CA GLU A 111 -12.38 34.93 -2.43
C GLU A 111 -11.19 34.15 -2.99
N PHE A 112 -11.12 32.82 -2.73
CA PHE A 112 -10.07 31.93 -3.23
C PHE A 112 -10.58 30.94 -4.29
N SER A 113 -11.80 31.11 -4.82
CA SER A 113 -12.36 30.18 -5.81
C SER A 113 -11.56 30.08 -7.11
N TRP A 114 -10.67 31.05 -7.38
CA TRP A 114 -9.74 31.04 -8.51
C TRP A 114 -8.59 30.04 -8.34
N SER A 115 -8.33 29.55 -7.12
CA SER A 115 -7.21 28.68 -6.78
C SER A 115 -7.50 27.21 -7.12
N THR A 116 -7.62 26.93 -8.41
CA THR A 116 -7.96 25.60 -8.95
C THR A 116 -6.74 24.88 -9.54
N ARG A 117 -6.90 23.59 -9.84
CA ARG A 117 -5.86 22.80 -10.50
C ARG A 117 -5.45 23.38 -11.87
N GLU A 118 -6.43 23.87 -12.61
CA GLU A 118 -6.28 24.47 -13.94
C GLU A 118 -5.51 25.79 -13.84
N TYR A 119 -5.82 26.62 -12.85
CA TYR A 119 -5.12 27.87 -12.58
C TYR A 119 -3.61 27.65 -12.38
N TYR A 120 -3.25 26.63 -11.60
CA TYR A 120 -1.85 26.24 -11.38
C TYR A 120 -1.22 25.49 -12.57
N GLY A 121 -2.03 24.92 -13.46
CA GLY A 121 -1.56 24.21 -14.66
C GLY A 121 -1.09 25.12 -15.79
N THR A 122 -1.56 26.38 -15.82
CA THR A 122 -1.32 27.31 -16.94
C THR A 122 -0.05 28.15 -16.82
N GLY A 123 0.61 28.18 -15.65
CA GLY A 123 1.80 29.00 -15.47
C GLY A 123 2.41 28.95 -14.07
N ILE A 124 3.48 29.73 -13.88
CA ILE A 124 4.13 29.93 -12.58
C ILE A 124 3.28 30.93 -11.79
N ARG A 125 2.95 30.60 -10.54
CA ARG A 125 2.10 31.41 -9.66
C ARG A 125 2.85 31.64 -8.35
N ALA A 126 2.78 32.85 -7.81
CA ALA A 126 3.41 33.20 -6.54
C ALA A 126 2.83 32.38 -5.37
N THR A 127 1.56 31.98 -5.46
CA THR A 127 0.87 31.12 -4.49
C THR A 127 1.16 29.62 -4.65
N ARG A 128 2.05 29.23 -5.58
CA ARG A 128 2.38 27.83 -5.84
C ARG A 128 3.79 27.47 -5.42
N ILE A 129 3.90 26.47 -4.56
CA ILE A 129 5.16 25.77 -4.26
C ILE A 129 5.28 24.52 -5.14
N LYS A 130 6.32 24.48 -5.97
CA LYS A 130 6.61 23.34 -6.87
C LYS A 130 7.82 22.50 -6.42
N THR A 131 8.70 23.08 -5.62
CA THR A 131 10.07 22.57 -5.39
C THR A 131 10.32 22.17 -3.94
N ALA A 132 9.30 21.67 -3.23
CA ALA A 132 9.50 21.10 -1.91
C ALA A 132 10.54 19.95 -1.99
N PRO A 133 11.67 20.04 -1.27
CA PRO A 133 12.68 18.98 -1.25
C PRO A 133 12.09 17.65 -0.82
N LEU A 134 12.74 16.55 -1.20
CA LEU A 134 12.44 15.25 -0.60
C LEU A 134 12.93 15.29 0.86
N HIS A 135 12.09 14.86 1.81
CA HIS A 135 12.37 14.94 3.24
C HIS A 135 12.66 16.37 3.73
N ALA A 136 11.86 17.34 3.28
CA ALA A 136 11.91 18.71 3.78
C ALA A 136 11.62 18.74 5.30
N SER A 137 12.42 19.50 6.04
CA SER A 137 12.26 19.69 7.48
C SER A 137 11.04 20.56 7.80
N ALA A 138 10.57 20.53 9.05
CA ALA A 138 9.50 21.43 9.51
C ALA A 138 9.89 22.92 9.31
N ASN A 139 11.15 23.27 9.60
CA ASN A 139 11.66 24.63 9.39
C ASN A 139 11.64 25.05 7.92
N TRP A 140 11.90 24.13 6.99
CA TRP A 140 11.80 24.43 5.57
C TRP A 140 10.40 24.92 5.20
N TYR A 141 9.34 24.29 5.73
CA TYR A 141 7.96 24.74 5.51
C TYR A 141 7.70 26.10 6.15
N LEU A 142 8.18 26.33 7.37
CA LEU A 142 8.04 27.64 8.04
C LEU A 142 8.74 28.75 7.25
N GLU A 143 9.93 28.51 6.71
CA GLU A 143 10.71 29.51 5.98
C GLU A 143 10.22 29.74 4.56
N ASN A 144 9.70 28.71 3.87
CA ASN A 144 9.40 28.78 2.43
C ASN A 144 7.91 28.83 2.12
N VAL A 145 7.04 28.37 3.02
CA VAL A 145 5.59 28.29 2.80
C VAL A 145 4.84 29.32 3.64
N SER A 146 5.23 29.52 4.90
CA SER A 146 4.59 30.50 5.79
C SER A 146 4.57 31.92 5.21
N PRO A 147 5.65 32.46 4.59
CA PRO A 147 5.63 33.83 4.06
C PRO A 147 4.61 34.02 2.93
N ILE A 148 4.43 33.02 2.08
CA ILE A 148 3.43 33.04 1.00
C ILE A 148 2.03 32.97 1.61
N LEU A 149 1.83 32.08 2.57
CA LEU A 149 0.55 31.95 3.26
C LEU A 149 0.13 33.26 3.94
N GLN A 150 1.05 33.92 4.64
CA GLN A 150 0.81 35.23 5.29
C GLN A 150 0.55 36.35 4.28
N SER A 151 1.20 36.32 3.12
CA SER A 151 1.06 37.39 2.11
C SER A 151 -0.23 37.26 1.28
N TYR A 152 -0.66 36.04 0.98
CA TYR A 152 -1.76 35.78 0.05
C TYR A 152 -3.00 35.16 0.71
N GLY A 153 -2.91 34.72 1.97
CA GLY A 153 -3.97 33.98 2.68
C GLY A 153 -4.18 32.54 2.17
N ILE A 154 -3.51 32.15 1.07
CA ILE A 154 -3.60 30.82 0.47
C ILE A 154 -2.27 30.38 -0.16
N VAL A 155 -1.97 29.10 -0.08
CA VAL A 155 -0.85 28.47 -0.79
C VAL A 155 -1.21 27.09 -1.31
N ALA A 156 -0.74 26.78 -2.52
CA ALA A 156 -0.86 25.48 -3.15
C ALA A 156 0.50 24.79 -3.26
N ILE A 157 0.60 23.56 -2.77
CA ILE A 157 1.78 22.72 -2.98
C ILE A 157 1.46 21.69 -4.07
N ALA A 158 2.08 21.87 -5.25
CA ALA A 158 1.74 21.13 -6.46
C ALA A 158 2.95 20.88 -7.36
N PRO A 159 3.38 19.62 -7.59
CA PRO A 159 2.83 18.39 -7.00
C PRO A 159 3.22 18.24 -5.52
N PHE A 160 2.45 17.45 -4.78
CA PHE A 160 2.72 17.05 -3.42
C PHE A 160 2.77 15.52 -3.33
N SER A 161 3.70 15.00 -2.53
CA SER A 161 3.82 13.57 -2.26
C SER A 161 4.11 13.39 -0.77
N HIS A 162 4.91 12.41 -0.35
CA HIS A 162 5.36 12.29 1.04
C HIS A 162 6.68 13.06 1.23
N ARG A 163 6.60 14.40 1.24
CA ARG A 163 7.77 15.29 1.20
C ARG A 163 8.29 15.68 2.58
N LEU A 164 7.54 15.47 3.66
CA LEU A 164 7.98 15.84 5.01
C LEU A 164 9.01 14.82 5.53
N ALA A 165 10.03 15.32 6.23
CA ALA A 165 11.05 14.49 6.87
C ALA A 165 10.46 13.43 7.83
N PHE A 166 11.21 12.36 8.09
CA PHE A 166 10.83 11.32 9.06
C PHE A 166 11.57 11.46 10.39
N ASP A 167 12.66 12.22 10.39
CA ASP A 167 13.52 12.59 11.49
C ASP A 167 13.23 14.00 11.98
N ASP A 168 13.71 14.31 13.19
CA ASP A 168 13.66 15.64 13.82
C ASP A 168 12.27 16.30 13.87
N LEU A 169 11.20 15.49 13.85
CA LEU A 169 9.84 15.94 14.07
C LEU A 169 9.44 15.73 15.54
N PRO A 170 8.73 16.70 16.15
CA PRO A 170 8.07 16.53 17.44
C PRO A 170 7.23 15.24 17.49
N VAL A 171 7.26 14.56 18.64
CA VAL A 171 6.55 13.29 18.86
C VAL A 171 5.06 13.41 18.54
N ASP A 172 4.42 14.52 18.89
CA ASP A 172 2.99 14.72 18.64
C ASP A 172 2.66 14.90 17.15
N LEU A 173 3.58 15.41 16.32
CA LEU A 173 3.40 15.44 14.87
C LEU A 173 3.51 14.04 14.26
N GLN A 174 4.43 13.21 14.75
CA GLN A 174 4.51 11.82 14.31
C GLN A 174 3.25 11.04 14.70
N ARG A 175 2.79 11.20 15.94
CA ARG A 175 1.51 10.62 16.41
C ARG A 175 0.32 11.08 15.59
N LEU A 176 0.28 12.36 15.19
CA LEU A 176 -0.75 12.87 14.29
C LEU A 176 -0.70 12.15 12.94
N ARG A 177 0.47 12.00 12.33
CA ARG A 177 0.61 11.24 11.06
C ARG A 177 0.15 9.79 11.22
N CYS A 178 0.45 9.15 12.36
CA CYS A 178 -0.03 7.81 12.67
C CYS A 178 -1.57 7.76 12.77
N LYS A 179 -2.17 8.70 13.51
CA LYS A 179 -3.64 8.83 13.65
C LYS A 179 -4.30 9.01 12.29
N VAL A 180 -3.75 9.86 11.43
CA VAL A 180 -4.27 10.04 10.06
C VAL A 180 -4.21 8.72 9.28
N ASN A 181 -3.04 8.07 9.27
CA ASN A 181 -2.80 6.89 8.44
C ASN A 181 -3.66 5.67 8.83
N PHE A 182 -3.81 5.43 10.13
CA PHE A 182 -4.46 4.22 10.66
C PHE A 182 -5.91 4.43 11.10
N GLN A 183 -6.35 5.67 11.38
CA GLN A 183 -7.68 5.93 11.93
C GLN A 183 -8.53 6.90 11.11
N ALA A 184 -7.96 7.99 10.61
CA ALA A 184 -8.75 9.02 9.92
C ALA A 184 -9.04 8.66 8.45
N LEU A 185 -8.15 7.92 7.79
CA LEU A 185 -8.30 7.50 6.38
C LEU A 185 -9.10 6.20 6.24
N VAL A 186 -10.41 6.31 6.49
CA VAL A 186 -11.40 5.24 6.30
C VAL A 186 -11.97 5.30 4.88
N PHE A 187 -12.11 4.13 4.24
CA PHE A 187 -12.67 4.05 2.89
C PHE A 187 -14.18 4.33 2.88
N ARG A 188 -14.71 4.75 1.73
CA ARG A 188 -16.16 4.95 1.55
C ARG A 188 -16.94 3.64 1.77
N SER A 189 -18.16 3.78 2.27
CA SER A 189 -19.06 2.67 2.61
C SER A 189 -19.26 1.65 1.48
N HIS A 190 -19.38 2.09 0.23
CA HIS A 190 -19.53 1.17 -0.91
C HIS A 190 -18.30 0.27 -1.13
N ILE A 191 -17.08 0.78 -0.89
CA ILE A 191 -15.84 0.01 -0.96
C ILE A 191 -15.78 -1.01 0.18
N ILE A 192 -16.13 -0.56 1.40
CA ILE A 192 -16.17 -1.41 2.60
C ILE A 192 -17.19 -2.53 2.41
N SER A 193 -18.43 -2.21 2.02
CA SER A 193 -19.51 -3.19 1.84
C SER A 193 -19.19 -4.24 0.77
N LEU A 194 -18.62 -3.81 -0.36
CA LEU A 194 -18.13 -4.76 -1.37
C LEU A 194 -16.98 -5.61 -0.78
N GLY A 195 -16.02 -5.00 -0.10
CA GLY A 195 -14.93 -5.70 0.57
C GLY A 195 -15.39 -6.76 1.55
N GLU A 196 -16.34 -6.44 2.43
CA GLU A 196 -16.97 -7.37 3.38
C GLU A 196 -17.64 -8.53 2.65
N THR A 197 -18.35 -8.24 1.57
CA THR A 197 -19.00 -9.25 0.74
C THR A 197 -17.99 -10.22 0.13
N LEU A 198 -16.89 -9.71 -0.44
CA LEU A 198 -15.85 -10.56 -1.04
C LEU A 198 -15.08 -11.35 0.04
N VAL A 199 -14.80 -10.74 1.20
CA VAL A 199 -14.21 -11.43 2.35
C VAL A 199 -15.13 -12.56 2.83
N LYS A 200 -16.44 -12.34 2.92
CA LYS A 200 -17.40 -13.38 3.30
C LYS A 200 -17.39 -14.55 2.31
N ARG A 201 -17.32 -14.28 1.01
CA ARG A 201 -17.22 -15.32 -0.03
C ARG A 201 -15.91 -16.12 0.08
N LEU A 202 -14.80 -15.46 0.40
CA LEU A 202 -13.52 -16.12 0.67
C LEU A 202 -13.55 -16.98 1.94
N ARG A 203 -14.23 -16.52 3.00
CA ARG A 203 -14.34 -17.21 4.30
C ARG A 203 -15.38 -18.33 4.31
N SER A 204 -16.36 -18.28 3.40
CA SER A 204 -17.51 -19.19 3.35
C SER A 204 -17.89 -19.46 1.88
N PRO A 205 -17.03 -20.18 1.13
CA PRO A 205 -17.30 -20.50 -0.25
C PRO A 205 -18.57 -21.35 -0.37
N VAL A 206 -19.42 -21.00 -1.34
CA VAL A 206 -20.53 -21.86 -1.70
C VAL A 206 -19.95 -23.11 -2.36
N ARG A 207 -19.96 -24.23 -1.63
CA ARG A 207 -19.64 -25.53 -2.23
C ARG A 207 -20.80 -25.90 -3.15
N VAL A 208 -20.67 -25.59 -4.43
CA VAL A 208 -21.55 -26.18 -5.45
C VAL A 208 -21.17 -27.66 -5.50
N HIS A 209 -21.82 -28.47 -4.68
CA HIS A 209 -21.78 -29.91 -4.83
C HIS A 209 -22.41 -30.26 -6.17
N SER A 210 -21.55 -30.54 -7.15
CA SER A 210 -21.87 -31.36 -8.30
C SER A 210 -22.18 -32.78 -7.82
N SER A 211 -23.39 -32.99 -7.30
CA SER A 211 -24.19 -34.21 -7.48
C SER A 211 -25.48 -34.14 -6.67
N LYS A 212 -26.58 -34.51 -7.33
CA LYS A 212 -27.81 -34.96 -6.69
C LYS A 212 -27.46 -36.14 -5.77
N SER A 213 -27.36 -35.94 -4.45
CA SER A 213 -27.46 -37.00 -3.43
C SER A 213 -27.51 -36.40 -2.02
N ILE A 214 -28.71 -36.44 -1.44
CA ILE A 214 -29.09 -36.66 -0.04
C ILE A 214 -28.20 -36.07 1.06
N HIS A 215 -28.83 -35.19 1.83
CA HIS A 215 -28.49 -34.74 3.18
C HIS A 215 -27.58 -35.69 3.97
N GLN A 216 -26.32 -35.30 4.12
CA GLN A 216 -25.57 -35.58 5.33
C GLN A 216 -25.10 -34.25 5.92
N VAL A 217 -25.67 -33.95 7.09
CA VAL A 217 -25.24 -32.90 8.02
C VAL A 217 -23.82 -33.27 8.45
N VAL A 218 -22.82 -32.78 7.72
CA VAL A 218 -21.42 -32.93 8.13
C VAL A 218 -21.02 -31.70 8.92
N GLY A 219 -20.99 -31.90 10.24
CA GLY A 219 -19.98 -31.33 11.13
C GLY A 219 -19.94 -29.81 11.21
N ASP A 220 -20.59 -29.30 12.24
CA ASP A 220 -20.41 -27.97 12.81
C ASP A 220 -18.94 -27.76 13.23
N THR A 221 -18.07 -27.43 12.28
CA THR A 221 -16.84 -26.69 12.58
C THR A 221 -17.11 -25.24 12.23
N ASN A 222 -17.61 -24.48 13.21
CA ASN A 222 -17.83 -23.02 13.20
C ASN A 222 -16.55 -22.19 12.96
N GLN A 223 -15.59 -22.67 12.17
CA GLN A 223 -14.36 -21.97 11.86
C GLN A 223 -14.38 -21.50 10.41
N ALA A 224 -14.44 -20.17 10.23
CA ALA A 224 -14.33 -19.53 8.93
C ALA A 224 -13.06 -20.00 8.19
N GLU A 225 -13.18 -20.26 6.88
CA GLU A 225 -12.05 -20.78 6.09
C GLU A 225 -10.90 -19.76 6.09
N LYS A 226 -9.66 -20.23 6.25
CA LYS A 226 -8.49 -19.35 6.20
C LYS A 226 -8.12 -19.03 4.76
N TYR A 227 -7.71 -17.79 4.52
CA TYR A 227 -7.21 -17.39 3.22
C TYR A 227 -5.99 -16.50 3.34
N ALA A 228 -5.11 -16.62 2.35
CA ALA A 228 -3.96 -15.74 2.19
C ALA A 228 -4.24 -14.75 1.07
N VAL A 229 -3.62 -13.57 1.14
CA VAL A 229 -3.61 -12.59 0.06
C VAL A 229 -2.20 -12.50 -0.50
N LEU A 230 -2.08 -12.65 -1.82
CA LEU A 230 -0.86 -12.37 -2.56
C LEU A 230 -1.01 -11.05 -3.31
N HIS A 231 -0.29 -10.03 -2.84
CA HIS A 231 -0.05 -8.82 -3.61
C HIS A 231 1.12 -9.05 -4.57
N LEU A 232 0.80 -9.32 -5.83
CA LEU A 232 1.77 -9.77 -6.82
C LEU A 232 2.63 -8.62 -7.37
N ARG A 233 2.04 -7.43 -7.55
CA ARG A 233 2.69 -6.22 -8.10
C ARG A 233 3.63 -6.49 -9.29
N PHE A 234 3.16 -7.30 -10.23
CA PHE A 234 3.87 -7.64 -11.46
C PHE A 234 3.20 -6.99 -12.68
N ASP A 235 2.90 -5.69 -12.57
CA ASP A 235 2.27 -4.90 -13.65
C ASP A 235 3.34 -4.33 -14.60
N LYS A 236 2.92 -3.89 -15.80
CA LYS A 236 3.83 -3.46 -16.90
C LYS A 236 4.80 -2.34 -16.50
N ASP A 237 4.29 -1.17 -16.13
CA ASP A 237 4.44 -0.77 -14.74
C ASP A 237 5.78 -0.97 -14.01
N MET A 238 5.63 -1.77 -12.96
CA MET A 238 6.69 -2.27 -12.10
C MET A 238 7.74 -3.05 -12.88
N ALA A 239 7.34 -3.90 -13.82
CA ALA A 239 8.27 -4.68 -14.64
C ALA A 239 9.25 -3.74 -15.38
N ALA A 240 8.73 -2.69 -16.02
CA ALA A 240 9.54 -1.71 -16.71
C ALA A 240 10.42 -0.89 -15.77
N HIS A 241 9.86 -0.38 -14.67
CA HIS A 241 10.60 0.45 -13.69
C HIS A 241 11.69 -0.33 -12.96
N SER A 242 11.50 -1.62 -12.71
CA SER A 242 12.50 -2.47 -12.05
C SER A 242 13.78 -2.64 -12.87
N ALA A 243 13.67 -2.53 -14.21
CA ALA A 243 14.73 -2.79 -15.19
C ALA A 243 15.31 -4.22 -15.20
N CYS A 244 14.67 -5.16 -14.48
CA CYS A 244 15.11 -6.55 -14.41
C CYS A 244 14.75 -7.34 -15.69
N ASP A 245 15.45 -8.45 -15.87
CA ASP A 245 15.14 -9.46 -16.87
C ASP A 245 14.17 -10.51 -16.30
N PHE A 246 13.08 -10.73 -17.03
CA PHE A 246 12.04 -11.70 -16.66
C PHE A 246 11.98 -12.89 -17.63
N GLY A 247 12.99 -13.06 -18.48
CA GLY A 247 13.13 -14.22 -19.37
C GLY A 247 12.35 -14.13 -20.69
N GLY A 248 11.80 -12.97 -21.05
CA GLY A 248 11.15 -12.75 -22.35
C GLY A 248 12.11 -12.34 -23.48
N GLY A 249 13.42 -12.37 -23.21
CA GLY A 249 14.48 -12.10 -24.18
C GLY A 249 14.50 -10.67 -24.74
N ARG A 250 15.20 -10.48 -25.86
CA ARG A 250 15.46 -9.15 -26.45
C ARG A 250 14.18 -8.37 -26.76
N ALA A 251 13.12 -9.04 -27.18
CA ALA A 251 11.84 -8.41 -27.48
C ALA A 251 11.19 -7.78 -26.23
N GLU A 252 11.17 -8.51 -25.11
CA GLU A 252 10.66 -8.02 -23.83
C GLU A 252 11.52 -6.85 -23.32
N GLN A 253 12.84 -6.99 -23.37
CA GLN A 253 13.77 -5.94 -22.93
C GLN A 253 13.57 -4.63 -23.69
N LEU A 254 13.44 -4.68 -25.03
CA LEU A 254 13.19 -3.50 -25.87
C LEU A 254 11.82 -2.88 -25.58
N ALA A 255 10.78 -3.71 -25.39
CA ALA A 255 9.43 -3.22 -25.09
C ALA A 255 9.37 -2.49 -23.74
N LEU A 256 10.01 -3.03 -22.70
CA LEU A 256 10.10 -2.41 -21.39
C LEU A 256 10.99 -1.15 -21.41
N ALA A 257 12.09 -1.14 -22.18
CA ALA A 257 12.91 0.05 -22.38
C ALA A 257 12.14 1.20 -23.05
N LYS A 258 11.38 0.89 -24.12
CA LYS A 258 10.50 1.87 -24.78
C LYS A 258 9.46 2.41 -23.81
N TYR A 259 8.85 1.54 -22.99
CA TYR A 259 7.88 1.98 -21.99
C TYR A 259 8.52 2.89 -20.93
N ARG A 260 9.75 2.60 -20.48
CA ARG A 260 10.49 3.48 -19.56
C ARG A 260 10.71 4.87 -20.13
N GLN A 261 11.03 4.96 -21.43
CA GLN A 261 11.21 6.23 -22.10
C GLN A 261 9.92 7.06 -22.13
N VAL A 262 8.77 6.42 -22.36
CA VAL A 262 7.48 7.10 -22.41
C VAL A 262 7.05 7.63 -21.03
N ILE A 263 7.18 6.81 -19.98
CA ILE A 263 6.64 7.15 -18.65
C ILE A 263 7.59 8.01 -17.82
N TRP A 264 8.89 7.68 -17.83
CA TRP A 264 9.90 8.33 -16.98
C TRP A 264 10.97 9.09 -17.76
N GLN A 265 10.84 9.21 -19.08
CA GLN A 265 11.82 9.90 -19.94
C GLN A 265 13.25 9.34 -19.78
N GLY A 266 13.35 8.03 -19.54
CA GLY A 266 14.63 7.34 -19.30
C GLY A 266 15.22 7.55 -17.90
N ARG A 267 14.56 8.29 -17.01
CA ARG A 267 15.04 8.59 -15.65
C ARG A 267 14.68 7.48 -14.66
N VAL A 268 15.15 6.26 -14.95
CA VAL A 268 14.97 5.09 -14.08
C VAL A 268 16.35 4.63 -13.61
N LEU A 269 16.73 4.95 -12.37
CA LEU A 269 18.07 4.66 -11.84
C LEU A 269 18.44 3.17 -11.95
N ASN A 270 17.48 2.27 -11.77
CA ASN A 270 17.71 0.83 -11.89
C ASN A 270 18.20 0.41 -13.28
N SER A 271 17.92 1.16 -14.36
CA SER A 271 18.41 0.80 -15.69
C SER A 271 19.91 1.05 -15.88
N GLN A 272 20.60 1.56 -14.86
CA GLN A 272 22.05 1.69 -14.82
C GLN A 272 22.74 0.46 -14.20
N LEU A 273 21.97 -0.47 -13.64
CA LEU A 273 22.46 -1.68 -12.99
C LEU A 273 22.22 -2.91 -13.87
N THR A 274 23.06 -3.92 -13.71
CA THR A 274 22.86 -5.24 -14.32
C THR A 274 21.72 -6.00 -13.64
N ASP A 275 21.13 -6.99 -14.33
CA ASP A 275 20.10 -7.85 -13.75
C ASP A 275 20.60 -8.58 -12.50
N GLU A 276 21.86 -9.05 -12.53
CA GLU A 276 22.49 -9.71 -11.39
C GLU A 276 22.56 -8.78 -10.16
N GLU A 277 23.00 -7.54 -10.33
CA GLU A 277 23.02 -6.55 -9.24
C GLU A 277 21.61 -6.25 -8.70
N LEU A 278 20.63 -6.11 -9.59
CA LEU A 278 19.24 -5.86 -9.21
C LEU A 278 18.65 -7.03 -8.41
N ARG A 279 18.88 -8.28 -8.85
CA ARG A 279 18.41 -9.48 -8.16
C ARG A 279 19.13 -9.70 -6.83
N ASN A 280 20.46 -9.57 -6.81
CA ASN A 280 21.27 -9.77 -5.61
C ASN A 280 21.01 -8.72 -4.52
N THR A 281 20.53 -7.54 -4.90
CA THR A 281 20.09 -6.48 -3.97
C THR A 281 18.59 -6.48 -3.69
N GLY A 282 17.83 -7.43 -4.26
CA GLY A 282 16.40 -7.61 -4.03
C GLY A 282 15.53 -6.50 -4.60
N ARG A 283 15.97 -5.84 -5.68
CA ARG A 283 15.27 -4.75 -6.37
C ARG A 283 14.29 -5.22 -7.44
N CYS A 284 14.38 -6.47 -7.86
CA CYS A 284 13.45 -7.06 -8.82
C CYS A 284 12.17 -7.54 -8.11
N PRO A 285 10.96 -7.29 -8.66
CA PRO A 285 9.76 -7.98 -8.23
C PRO A 285 9.88 -9.48 -8.57
N LEU A 286 9.27 -10.35 -7.76
CA LEU A 286 9.19 -11.78 -8.10
C LEU A 286 8.19 -11.99 -9.25
N THR A 287 8.53 -12.87 -10.18
CA THR A 287 7.57 -13.34 -11.19
C THR A 287 6.49 -14.24 -10.56
N PRO A 288 5.35 -14.48 -11.23
CA PRO A 288 4.35 -15.45 -10.75
C PRO A 288 4.92 -16.84 -10.47
N GLU A 289 5.90 -17.30 -11.26
CA GLU A 289 6.57 -18.58 -11.06
C GLU A 289 7.44 -18.57 -9.81
N GLU A 290 8.29 -17.55 -9.65
CA GLU A 290 9.18 -17.39 -8.49
C GLU A 290 8.41 -17.29 -7.17
N ILE A 291 7.33 -16.50 -7.13
CA ILE A 291 6.50 -16.42 -5.93
C ILE A 291 5.77 -17.73 -5.65
N GLY A 292 5.36 -18.45 -6.70
CA GLY A 292 4.76 -19.78 -6.56
C GLY A 292 5.71 -20.76 -5.85
N LEU A 293 6.96 -20.84 -6.30
CA LEU A 293 7.99 -21.68 -5.68
C LEU A 293 8.27 -21.27 -4.23
N LEU A 294 8.34 -19.97 -3.95
CA LEU A 294 8.48 -19.45 -2.58
C LEU A 294 7.34 -19.94 -1.68
N LEU A 295 6.08 -19.78 -2.11
CA LEU A 295 4.93 -20.16 -1.31
C LEU A 295 4.92 -21.67 -1.02
N VAL A 296 5.19 -22.52 -2.02
CA VAL A 296 5.25 -23.97 -1.81
C VAL A 296 6.37 -24.35 -0.84
N ALA A 297 7.56 -23.73 -0.95
CA ALA A 297 8.67 -23.96 -0.03
C ALA A 297 8.35 -23.54 1.42
N LEU A 298 7.56 -22.48 1.61
CA LEU A 298 7.07 -22.04 2.92
C LEU A 298 5.94 -22.90 3.50
N GLY A 299 5.43 -23.88 2.74
CA GLY A 299 4.45 -24.86 3.21
C GLY A 299 3.00 -24.60 2.78
N PHE A 300 2.76 -23.61 1.91
CA PHE A 300 1.48 -23.48 1.22
C PHE A 300 1.32 -24.65 0.23
N ASP A 301 0.09 -25.15 0.09
CA ASP A 301 -0.24 -26.25 -0.82
C ASP A 301 -1.45 -25.92 -1.71
N ASN A 302 -1.81 -26.86 -2.59
CA ASN A 302 -2.91 -26.70 -3.56
C ASN A 302 -4.31 -26.54 -2.93
N ARG A 303 -4.45 -26.73 -1.61
CA ARG A 303 -5.69 -26.46 -0.88
C ARG A 303 -5.71 -25.05 -0.26
N THR A 304 -4.64 -24.27 -0.45
CA THR A 304 -4.57 -22.89 -0.01
C THR A 304 -5.55 -22.04 -0.81
N ARG A 305 -6.51 -21.42 -0.12
CA ARG A 305 -7.31 -20.34 -0.69
C ARG A 305 -6.48 -19.08 -0.77
N LEU A 306 -6.28 -18.58 -1.99
CA LEU A 306 -5.39 -17.47 -2.28
C LEU A 306 -6.18 -16.36 -2.98
N TYR A 307 -6.20 -15.16 -2.41
CA TYR A 307 -6.72 -13.99 -3.10
C TYR A 307 -5.57 -13.25 -3.80
N LEU A 308 -5.69 -13.04 -5.11
CA LEU A 308 -4.70 -12.33 -5.92
C LEU A 308 -5.02 -10.82 -5.97
N ALA A 309 -4.27 -10.04 -5.19
CA ALA A 309 -4.28 -8.58 -5.25
C ALA A 309 -3.33 -8.10 -6.37
N SER A 310 -3.89 -7.81 -7.54
CA SER A 310 -3.16 -7.28 -8.69
C SER A 310 -4.07 -6.42 -9.57
N HIS A 311 -3.48 -5.52 -10.36
CA HIS A 311 -4.20 -4.80 -11.40
C HIS A 311 -4.17 -5.60 -12.71
N LYS A 312 -3.07 -5.53 -13.48
CA LYS A 312 -2.91 -6.33 -14.72
C LYS A 312 -1.55 -6.98 -14.73
N VAL A 313 -1.53 -8.29 -14.53
CA VAL A 313 -0.31 -9.10 -14.59
C VAL A 313 0.35 -8.95 -15.97
N TYR A 314 1.58 -8.47 -15.98
CA TYR A 314 2.39 -8.34 -17.18
C TYR A 314 2.64 -9.73 -17.78
N GLY A 315 2.48 -9.86 -19.09
CA GLY A 315 2.52 -11.14 -19.80
C GLY A 315 1.22 -11.97 -19.73
N GLY A 316 0.22 -11.53 -18.96
CA GLY A 316 -1.13 -12.10 -18.94
C GLY A 316 -1.17 -13.58 -18.55
N GLU A 317 -2.01 -14.35 -19.24
CA GLU A 317 -2.27 -15.76 -18.89
C GLU A 317 -0.99 -16.62 -18.92
N ALA A 318 -0.12 -16.37 -19.89
CA ALA A 318 1.14 -17.11 -20.04
C ALA A 318 2.00 -17.06 -18.76
N ARG A 319 2.03 -15.90 -18.08
CA ARG A 319 2.79 -15.72 -16.82
C ARG A 319 2.04 -16.26 -15.61
N ILE A 320 0.73 -16.02 -15.50
CA ILE A 320 -0.02 -16.40 -14.28
C ILE A 320 -0.40 -17.88 -14.21
N SER A 321 -0.40 -18.59 -15.36
CA SER A 321 -0.88 -19.98 -15.46
C SER A 321 -0.14 -20.95 -14.53
N SER A 322 1.18 -20.81 -14.40
CA SER A 322 2.00 -21.63 -13.49
C SER A 322 1.60 -21.45 -12.03
N LEU A 323 1.29 -20.22 -11.62
CA LEU A 323 0.83 -19.93 -10.26
C LEU A 323 -0.56 -20.53 -10.00
N ARG A 324 -1.48 -20.45 -10.98
CA ARG A 324 -2.80 -21.10 -10.88
C ARG A 324 -2.73 -22.61 -10.78
N LYS A 325 -1.77 -23.25 -11.46
CA LYS A 325 -1.55 -24.71 -11.34
C LYS A 325 -1.14 -25.11 -9.92
N LEU A 326 -0.29 -24.30 -9.27
CA LEU A 326 0.12 -24.53 -7.88
C LEU A 326 -0.99 -24.22 -6.87
N PHE A 327 -1.79 -23.19 -7.15
CA PHE A 327 -2.88 -22.71 -6.30
C PHE A 327 -4.21 -22.66 -7.08
N PRO A 328 -4.89 -23.80 -7.26
CA PRO A 328 -6.12 -23.88 -8.06
C PRO A 328 -7.32 -23.17 -7.41
N LEU A 329 -7.26 -22.89 -6.11
CA LEU A 329 -8.25 -22.09 -5.37
C LEU A 329 -7.88 -20.59 -5.33
N MET A 330 -7.10 -20.13 -6.31
CA MET A 330 -6.74 -18.72 -6.43
C MET A 330 -7.88 -17.94 -7.08
N GLU A 331 -8.37 -16.95 -6.37
CA GLU A 331 -9.47 -16.06 -6.78
C GLU A 331 -8.99 -14.61 -6.80
N ASP A 332 -9.73 -13.74 -7.49
CA ASP A 332 -9.52 -12.30 -7.44
C ASP A 332 -10.87 -11.57 -7.32
N LYS A 333 -10.83 -10.24 -7.17
CA LYS A 333 -12.05 -9.43 -7.11
C LYS A 333 -13.01 -9.62 -8.29
N ARG A 334 -12.51 -9.94 -9.49
CA ARG A 334 -13.36 -10.14 -10.67
C ARG A 334 -14.03 -11.51 -10.63
N SER A 335 -13.36 -12.54 -10.12
CA SER A 335 -13.98 -13.86 -9.96
C SER A 335 -14.92 -13.94 -8.77
N LEU A 336 -14.74 -13.09 -7.76
CA LEU A 336 -15.54 -13.07 -6.53
C LEU A 336 -16.77 -12.16 -6.60
N ALA A 337 -16.71 -11.04 -7.33
CA ALA A 337 -17.82 -10.08 -7.44
C ALA A 337 -18.82 -10.50 -8.53
N SER A 338 -20.09 -10.14 -8.36
CA SER A 338 -21.05 -10.16 -9.47
C SER A 338 -20.74 -9.04 -10.47
N GLU A 339 -21.31 -9.13 -11.67
CA GLU A 339 -21.18 -8.07 -12.68
C GLU A 339 -21.70 -6.72 -12.16
N ASP A 340 -22.85 -6.70 -11.49
CA ASP A 340 -23.44 -5.49 -10.90
C ASP A 340 -22.58 -4.88 -9.79
N GLU A 341 -22.00 -5.73 -8.94
CA GLU A 341 -21.10 -5.29 -7.87
C GLU A 341 -19.81 -4.69 -8.45
N LEU A 342 -19.27 -5.32 -9.49
CA LEU A 342 -18.04 -4.88 -10.14
C LEU A 342 -18.24 -3.58 -10.93
N ALA A 343 -19.40 -3.40 -11.58
CA ALA A 343 -19.73 -2.22 -12.37
C ALA A 343 -19.64 -0.92 -11.54
N ASN A 344 -19.89 -0.98 -10.23
CA ASN A 344 -19.78 0.17 -9.33
C ASN A 344 -18.34 0.65 -9.08
N VAL A 345 -17.35 -0.21 -9.34
CA VAL A 345 -15.92 0.08 -9.07
C VAL A 345 -15.04 -0.06 -10.33
N GLU A 346 -15.63 -0.45 -11.46
CA GLU A 346 -14.91 -0.61 -12.71
C GLU A 346 -14.35 0.71 -13.26
N GLY A 347 -13.20 0.66 -13.92
CA GLY A 347 -12.51 1.85 -14.43
C GLY A 347 -11.83 2.71 -13.36
N LYS A 348 -12.07 2.46 -12.06
CA LYS A 348 -11.50 3.21 -10.94
C LYS A 348 -10.37 2.42 -10.28
N ALA A 349 -9.17 2.47 -10.84
CA ALA A 349 -7.99 1.76 -10.32
C ALA A 349 -7.66 2.07 -8.84
N SER A 350 -7.88 3.30 -8.37
CA SER A 350 -7.69 3.69 -6.97
C SER A 350 -8.73 3.03 -6.07
N VAL A 351 -10.00 3.01 -6.48
CA VAL A 351 -11.08 2.32 -5.75
C VAL A 351 -10.83 0.81 -5.71
N LEU A 352 -10.40 0.21 -6.83
CA LEU A 352 -10.01 -1.21 -6.88
C LEU A 352 -8.81 -1.52 -5.98
N ALA A 353 -7.83 -0.61 -5.89
CA ALA A 353 -6.70 -0.74 -4.97
C ALA A 353 -7.12 -0.60 -3.50
N ALA A 354 -8.13 0.24 -3.21
CA ALA A 354 -8.73 0.35 -1.87
C ALA A 354 -9.48 -0.94 -1.48
N LEU A 355 -10.20 -1.54 -2.42
CA LEU A 355 -10.85 -2.84 -2.23
C LEU A 355 -9.81 -3.95 -1.95
N ASP A 356 -8.75 -4.03 -2.76
CA ASP A 356 -7.64 -4.97 -2.55
C ASP A 356 -6.98 -4.74 -1.17
N TYR A 357 -6.83 -3.49 -0.74
CA TYR A 357 -6.30 -3.15 0.58
C TYR A 357 -7.22 -3.66 1.70
N TYR A 358 -8.54 -3.45 1.58
CA TYR A 358 -9.52 -3.92 2.56
C TYR A 358 -9.46 -5.44 2.72
N ILE A 359 -9.50 -6.19 1.62
CA ILE A 359 -9.44 -7.66 1.62
C ILE A 359 -8.09 -8.15 2.18
N SER A 360 -7.00 -7.41 1.91
CA SER A 360 -5.67 -7.68 2.45
C SER A 360 -5.57 -7.49 3.97
N MET A 361 -6.29 -6.53 4.55
CA MET A 361 -6.32 -6.35 6.01
C MET A 361 -7.08 -7.48 6.72
N HIS A 362 -8.11 -8.05 6.08
CA HIS A 362 -8.97 -9.09 6.66
C HIS A 362 -8.47 -10.53 6.43
N SER A 363 -7.31 -10.70 5.78
CA SER A 363 -6.71 -12.00 5.53
C SER A 363 -5.92 -12.54 6.73
N ASP A 364 -5.79 -13.87 6.83
CA ASP A 364 -4.94 -14.50 7.84
C ASP A 364 -3.46 -14.22 7.57
N ILE A 365 -3.07 -14.21 6.29
CA ILE A 365 -1.69 -13.98 5.86
C ILE A 365 -1.70 -13.05 4.66
N PHE A 366 -0.97 -11.94 4.77
CA PHE A 366 -0.64 -11.10 3.62
C PHE A 366 0.78 -11.40 3.13
N ILE A 367 0.95 -11.56 1.81
CA ILE A 367 2.24 -11.76 1.15
C ILE A 367 2.40 -10.69 0.06
N SER A 368 3.58 -10.10 -0.06
CA SER A 368 3.88 -9.14 -1.14
C SER A 368 5.08 -9.60 -1.94
N ALA A 369 4.89 -9.87 -3.24
CA ALA A 369 5.93 -10.32 -4.16
C ALA A 369 6.87 -9.20 -4.63
N SER A 370 6.67 -7.98 -4.17
CA SER A 370 7.53 -6.83 -4.47
C SER A 370 7.49 -5.81 -3.33
N PRO A 371 8.60 -5.11 -3.04
CA PRO A 371 8.55 -3.88 -2.26
C PRO A 371 7.82 -2.77 -3.03
N GLY A 372 7.14 -1.88 -2.33
CA GLY A 372 6.41 -0.77 -2.96
C GLY A 372 5.43 -0.09 -2.02
N ASN A 373 4.63 0.84 -2.54
CA ASN A 373 3.76 1.66 -1.71
C ASN A 373 2.65 0.86 -1.00
N MET A 374 1.96 -0.05 -1.71
CA MET A 374 0.95 -0.92 -1.08
C MET A 374 1.58 -1.91 -0.09
N HIS A 375 2.75 -2.46 -0.43
CA HIS A 375 3.52 -3.31 0.49
C HIS A 375 3.81 -2.58 1.80
N ASN A 376 4.37 -1.37 1.72
CA ASN A 376 4.72 -0.57 2.89
C ASN A 376 3.48 -0.28 3.74
N ALA A 377 2.42 0.24 3.10
CA ALA A 377 1.19 0.61 3.77
C ALA A 377 0.50 -0.58 4.48
N LEU A 378 0.44 -1.76 3.84
CA LEU A 378 -0.16 -2.95 4.44
C LEU A 378 0.73 -3.60 5.51
N VAL A 379 2.05 -3.67 5.30
CA VAL A 379 2.96 -4.20 6.34
C VAL A 379 2.88 -3.35 7.60
N ALA A 380 2.84 -2.02 7.47
CA ALA A 380 2.72 -1.13 8.61
C ALA A 380 1.38 -1.29 9.32
N HIS A 381 0.27 -1.29 8.58
CA HIS A 381 -1.06 -1.41 9.18
C HIS A 381 -1.29 -2.79 9.81
N ARG A 382 -0.84 -3.86 9.16
CA ARG A 382 -0.88 -5.20 9.76
C ARG A 382 0.02 -5.30 10.98
N SER A 383 1.19 -4.64 11.00
CA SER A 383 2.03 -4.60 12.22
C SER A 383 1.36 -3.84 13.36
N TYR A 384 0.68 -2.74 13.04
CA TYR A 384 -0.09 -1.93 14.00
C TYR A 384 -1.20 -2.74 14.69
N GLU A 385 -1.83 -3.66 13.94
CA GLU A 385 -2.89 -4.58 14.42
C GLU A 385 -2.37 -5.98 14.85
N ASN A 386 -1.04 -6.17 14.94
CA ASN A 386 -0.40 -7.46 15.24
C ASN A 386 -0.85 -8.64 14.33
N LEU A 387 -1.02 -8.37 13.03
CA LEU A 387 -1.46 -9.33 12.01
C LEU A 387 -0.29 -9.91 11.21
N LYS A 388 -0.40 -11.19 10.84
CA LYS A 388 0.66 -11.94 10.15
C LYS A 388 0.91 -11.42 8.73
N THR A 389 2.18 -11.22 8.39
CA THR A 389 2.61 -10.78 7.05
C THR A 389 3.88 -11.50 6.65
N ILE A 390 3.92 -12.16 5.50
CA ILE A 390 5.13 -12.75 4.96
C ILE A 390 5.81 -11.75 4.04
N ARG A 391 7.00 -11.31 4.43
CA ARG A 391 7.85 -10.45 3.58
C ARG A 391 8.94 -11.30 2.94
N PRO A 392 8.90 -11.55 1.62
CA PRO A 392 9.95 -12.28 0.93
C PRO A 392 11.34 -11.67 1.17
N ASN A 393 12.35 -12.53 1.28
CA ASN A 393 13.75 -12.14 1.31
C ASN A 393 14.28 -12.06 -0.13
N MET A 394 13.94 -10.97 -0.82
CA MET A 394 14.18 -10.80 -2.26
C MET A 394 15.66 -10.97 -2.65
N ALA A 395 16.58 -10.46 -1.85
CA ALA A 395 18.02 -10.58 -2.10
C ALA A 395 18.52 -12.02 -1.96
N LEU A 396 18.00 -12.77 -0.99
CA LEU A 396 18.28 -14.20 -0.87
C LEU A 396 17.72 -14.95 -2.08
N LEU A 397 16.44 -14.71 -2.41
CA LEU A 397 15.76 -15.39 -3.51
C LEU A 397 16.44 -15.12 -4.85
N GLY A 398 16.94 -13.90 -5.09
CA GLY A 398 17.73 -13.58 -6.27
C GLY A 398 18.93 -14.51 -6.45
N ARG A 399 19.70 -14.74 -5.37
CA ARG A 399 20.83 -15.69 -5.38
C ARG A 399 20.39 -17.15 -5.49
N THR A 400 19.31 -17.51 -4.79
CA THR A 400 18.79 -18.87 -4.79
C THR A 400 18.29 -19.28 -6.17
N PHE A 401 17.52 -18.43 -6.86
CA PHE A 401 17.03 -18.71 -8.22
C PHE A 401 18.12 -18.67 -9.30
N ALA A 402 19.23 -17.97 -9.05
CA ALA A 402 20.38 -18.00 -9.96
C ALA A 402 21.10 -19.37 -9.96
N ASN A 403 21.00 -20.14 -8.87
CA ASN A 403 21.58 -21.47 -8.78
C ASN A 403 20.69 -22.52 -9.46
N LYS A 404 20.97 -22.81 -10.73
CA LYS A 404 20.22 -23.77 -11.56
C LYS A 404 20.47 -25.25 -11.20
N SER A 405 21.46 -25.53 -10.35
CA SER A 405 21.82 -26.90 -9.93
C SER A 405 21.23 -27.27 -8.57
N MET A 406 20.46 -26.37 -7.95
CA MET A 406 19.87 -26.59 -6.63
C MET A 406 18.65 -27.51 -6.72
N GLU A 407 18.68 -28.58 -5.92
CA GLU A 407 17.55 -29.52 -5.80
C GLU A 407 16.46 -28.99 -4.86
N TRP A 408 15.24 -29.49 -5.01
CA TRP A 408 14.07 -29.00 -4.25
C TRP A 408 14.24 -29.05 -2.72
N PRO A 409 14.76 -30.13 -2.08
CA PRO A 409 14.94 -30.16 -0.63
C PRO A 409 15.89 -29.06 -0.12
N GLU A 410 16.96 -28.79 -0.86
CA GLU A 410 17.91 -27.72 -0.54
C GLU A 410 17.25 -26.34 -0.70
N PHE A 411 16.55 -26.12 -1.82
CA PHE A 411 15.78 -24.89 -2.05
C PHE A 411 14.80 -24.61 -0.90
N GLN A 412 14.03 -25.62 -0.51
CA GLN A 412 13.07 -25.52 0.58
C GLN A 412 13.76 -25.16 1.90
N GLN A 413 14.88 -25.81 2.24
CA GLN A 413 15.63 -25.52 3.46
C GLN A 413 16.17 -24.08 3.47
N VAL A 414 16.76 -23.62 2.37
CA VAL A 414 17.30 -22.25 2.23
C VAL A 414 16.19 -21.22 2.36
N VAL A 415 15.06 -21.43 1.69
CA VAL A 415 13.89 -20.54 1.78
C VAL A 415 13.36 -20.47 3.20
N GLN A 416 13.14 -21.61 3.86
CA GLN A 416 12.60 -21.64 5.22
C GLN A 416 13.54 -20.97 6.21
N ALA A 417 14.86 -21.24 6.12
CA ALA A 417 15.85 -20.60 6.97
C ALA A 417 15.90 -19.08 6.74
N GLY A 418 15.91 -18.65 5.48
CA GLY A 418 16.00 -17.25 5.07
C GLY A 418 14.79 -16.37 5.36
N HIS A 419 13.65 -17.01 5.70
CA HIS A 419 12.40 -16.34 6.05
C HIS A 419 12.03 -16.43 7.53
N LYS A 420 12.86 -17.06 8.38
CA LYS A 420 12.71 -16.97 9.84
C LYS A 420 12.67 -15.49 10.27
N GLY A 421 11.69 -15.12 11.10
CA GLY A 421 11.52 -13.74 11.56
C GLY A 421 10.99 -12.75 10.51
N ARG A 422 10.42 -13.24 9.39
CA ARG A 422 9.81 -12.40 8.33
C ARG A 422 8.29 -12.62 8.19
N TYR A 423 7.62 -12.97 9.29
CA TYR A 423 6.19 -13.29 9.38
C TYR A 423 5.34 -12.17 10.02
N GLY A 424 5.90 -10.96 10.15
CA GLY A 424 5.22 -9.82 10.79
C GLY A 424 5.77 -9.50 12.18
N GLN A 425 6.98 -9.98 12.48
CA GLN A 425 7.71 -9.53 13.66
C GLN A 425 7.90 -8.01 13.64
N ILE A 426 7.57 -7.35 14.75
CA ILE A 426 7.70 -5.90 14.89
C ILE A 426 9.17 -5.52 14.81
N ARG A 427 9.44 -4.47 14.03
CA ARG A 427 10.77 -3.88 13.86
C ARG A 427 10.71 -2.43 14.26
N LEU A 428 11.62 -2.02 15.14
CA LEU A 428 11.76 -0.62 15.52
C LEU A 428 12.30 0.18 14.34
N ARG A 429 11.62 1.29 14.08
CA ARG A 429 11.97 2.27 13.06
C ARG A 429 13.29 2.93 13.42
N LYS A 430 14.18 3.06 12.44
CA LYS A 430 15.35 3.97 12.53
C LYS A 430 14.91 5.39 12.15
N ALA A 431 15.60 6.42 12.65
CA ALA A 431 15.20 7.83 12.46
C ALA A 431 14.83 8.23 11.01
N THR A 432 15.60 7.78 10.02
CA THR A 432 15.38 8.09 8.60
C THR A 432 14.37 7.18 7.89
N GLN A 433 13.82 6.18 8.57
CA GLN A 433 12.86 5.25 7.99
C GLN A 433 11.43 5.77 8.13
N SER A 434 10.60 5.39 7.16
CA SER A 434 9.19 5.76 7.12
C SER A 434 8.38 5.10 8.25
N ILE A 435 7.60 5.92 8.96
CA ILE A 435 6.56 5.46 9.90
C ILE A 435 5.44 4.66 9.20
N TYR A 436 5.26 4.88 7.89
CA TYR A 436 4.30 4.18 7.04
C TYR A 436 4.79 2.80 6.58
N THR A 437 5.98 2.37 7.01
CA THR A 437 6.51 1.01 6.87
C THR A 437 6.81 0.37 8.22
N TYR A 438 7.34 1.16 9.17
CA TYR A 438 7.73 0.73 10.50
C TYR A 438 7.01 1.58 11.55
N PRO A 439 5.85 1.13 12.05
CA PRO A 439 5.02 1.95 12.93
C PRO A 439 5.55 2.06 14.36
N ALA A 440 6.41 1.15 14.84
CA ALA A 440 6.95 1.21 16.19
C ALA A 440 8.31 1.97 16.21
N PRO A 441 8.57 2.84 17.21
CA PRO A 441 7.73 3.13 18.38
C PRO A 441 6.77 4.32 18.20
N ASP A 442 6.79 5.02 17.07
CA ASP A 442 6.08 6.31 16.94
C ASP A 442 4.55 6.19 17.00
N CYS A 443 4.01 5.11 16.42
CA CYS A 443 2.58 4.80 16.36
C CYS A 443 2.15 3.72 17.38
N MET A 444 3.11 3.10 18.07
CA MET A 444 2.86 1.93 18.93
C MET A 444 3.59 2.04 20.26
N CYS A 445 2.92 1.61 21.33
CA CYS A 445 3.39 1.70 22.70
C CYS A 445 3.70 0.30 23.21
N GLN A 446 4.69 0.18 24.10
CA GLN A 446 4.85 -1.06 24.86
C GLN A 446 3.61 -1.28 25.71
N GLY A 447 3.05 -2.48 25.61
CA GLY A 447 1.70 -2.76 26.09
C GLY A 447 1.59 -3.32 27.48
#